data_AF-A0A7Y0EF35-F1
#
_entry.id   AF-A0A7Y0EF35-F1
#
_cell.length_a   1.000
_cell.length_b   1.000
_cell.length_c   1.000
_cell.angle_alpha   90.00
_cell.angle_beta   90.00
_cell.angle_gamma   90.00
#
_symmetry.space_group_name_H-M   'P 1'
#
loop_
_entity.id
_entity.type
_entity.pdbx_description
1 polymer ?
#
loop_
_entity_poly.entity_id
_entity_poly.type
_entity_poly.pdbx_seq_one_letter_code
_entity_poly.pdbx_strand_id
1 'polypeptide(L)'
;MKDKFCEWYKFVCLDPTHEQLKNRWDSLQEYCENEDINVLELTKLFFGLPTEEAFKAEFVESYSNRDMTFLYENEREISMLAGATLMELLEKNIQVTNIVLAIMCIALFKQESIIPEVIDIVSDKLDDIATDIRKSETEHSMRYITNKGISELAKTLESGTFTPESIIAFSKTLGQIVSNFNILQNNQENMEKSLEIYKEDSDILSWLFGEWSNDLKKQLNKKVNQNQISLVIGKELADLVKLIPGPYAAKAFLRKMLGHCKVDKNNITLVEIIDLLDEDWKKQLLNDYSIIGDGENTPILLAISKSLETSEQNVWKYAYQKVMEINVEEVKSDPLTWSYQMYLECLLVKDNISEE
;
A
#
# COMPACT_ATOMS: atom_id res chain seq x y z
N MET A 1 2.77 -21.66 0.45
CA MET A 1 3.36 -21.28 1.77
C MET A 1 3.85 -22.37 2.72
N LYS A 2 3.13 -23.48 2.95
CA LYS A 2 3.43 -24.41 4.08
C LYS A 2 4.88 -24.94 4.18
N ASP A 3 5.52 -25.21 3.04
CA ASP A 3 6.91 -25.70 3.03
C ASP A 3 7.91 -24.61 3.48
N LYS A 4 7.70 -23.36 3.04
CA LYS A 4 8.50 -22.20 3.47
C LYS A 4 8.32 -21.88 4.95
N PHE A 5 7.09 -22.03 5.46
CA PHE A 5 6.80 -21.80 6.88
C PHE A 5 7.68 -22.65 7.81
N CYS A 6 7.88 -23.94 7.49
CA CYS A 6 8.73 -24.82 8.29
C CYS A 6 10.19 -24.35 8.30
N GLU A 7 10.68 -23.81 7.18
CA GLU A 7 12.03 -23.25 7.09
C GLU A 7 12.17 -21.97 7.90
N TRP A 8 11.21 -21.05 7.79
CA TRP A 8 11.21 -19.80 8.54
C TRP A 8 11.07 -20.01 10.05
N TYR A 9 10.27 -20.99 10.48
CA TYR A 9 10.09 -21.29 11.90
C TYR A 9 11.41 -21.70 12.59
N LYS A 10 12.38 -22.22 11.83
CA LYS A 10 13.72 -22.56 12.36
C LYS A 10 14.53 -21.35 12.82
N PHE A 11 14.16 -20.14 12.41
CA PHE A 11 14.81 -18.91 12.90
C PHE A 11 14.48 -18.61 14.36
N VAL A 12 13.37 -19.16 14.89
CA VAL A 12 12.90 -18.94 16.26
C VAL A 12 12.94 -20.19 17.12
N CYS A 13 12.84 -21.37 16.51
CA CYS A 13 12.92 -22.66 17.19
C CYS A 13 13.74 -23.65 16.33
N LEU A 14 14.94 -24.02 16.79
CA LEU A 14 15.87 -24.84 15.99
C LEU A 14 15.34 -26.25 15.67
N ASP A 15 14.71 -26.90 16.65
CA ASP A 15 14.18 -28.26 16.57
C ASP A 15 12.69 -28.30 16.94
N PRO A 16 11.81 -27.73 16.11
CA PRO A 16 10.39 -27.68 16.43
C PRO A 16 9.78 -29.07 16.25
N THR A 17 8.89 -29.44 17.17
CA THR A 17 8.18 -30.72 17.05
C THR A 17 7.16 -30.65 15.90
N HIS A 18 6.84 -31.80 15.29
CA HIS A 18 5.83 -31.86 14.24
C HIS A 18 4.45 -31.37 14.74
N GLU A 19 4.11 -31.67 16.00
CA GLU A 19 2.87 -31.22 16.63
C GLU A 19 2.85 -29.70 16.79
N GLN A 20 3.95 -29.10 17.27
CA GLN A 20 4.09 -27.64 17.39
C GLN A 20 3.96 -26.94 16.03
N LEU A 21 4.70 -27.39 15.01
CA LEU A 21 4.61 -26.82 13.66
C LEU A 21 3.19 -26.89 13.11
N LYS A 22 2.52 -28.03 13.29
CA LYS A 22 1.14 -28.23 12.85
C LYS A 22 0.19 -27.29 13.58
N ASN A 23 0.28 -27.21 14.91
CA ASN A 23 -0.60 -26.35 15.70
C ASN A 23 -0.40 -24.86 15.34
N ARG A 24 0.84 -24.41 15.16
CA ARG A 24 1.15 -23.03 14.72
C ARG A 24 0.61 -22.73 13.32
N TRP A 25 0.80 -23.65 12.38
CA TRP A 25 0.29 -23.50 11.02
C TRP A 25 -1.24 -23.46 11.00
N ASP A 26 -1.90 -24.36 11.74
CA ASP A 26 -3.36 -24.44 11.78
C ASP A 26 -3.95 -23.18 12.45
N SER A 27 -3.35 -22.64 13.53
CA SER A 27 -3.71 -21.35 14.14
C SER A 27 -3.55 -20.18 13.16
N LEU A 28 -2.44 -20.13 12.42
CA LEU A 28 -2.19 -19.08 11.43
C LEU A 28 -3.25 -19.11 10.33
N GLN A 29 -3.61 -20.30 9.84
CA GLN A 29 -4.64 -20.46 8.82
C GLN A 29 -6.00 -19.98 9.30
N GLU A 30 -6.39 -20.37 10.51
CA GLU A 30 -7.63 -19.92 11.16
C GLU A 30 -7.64 -18.41 11.35
N TYR A 31 -6.53 -17.80 11.80
CA TYR A 31 -6.43 -16.35 11.93
C TYR A 31 -6.61 -15.63 10.58
N CYS A 32 -6.10 -16.21 9.49
CA CYS A 32 -6.28 -15.67 8.14
C CYS A 32 -7.71 -15.81 7.58
N GLU A 33 -8.61 -16.52 8.26
CA GLU A 33 -10.02 -16.63 7.88
C GLU A 33 -10.88 -15.52 8.51
N ASN A 34 -10.33 -14.72 9.43
CA ASN A 34 -11.01 -13.58 10.01
C ASN A 34 -11.24 -12.48 8.96
N GLU A 35 -12.41 -11.84 9.01
CA GLU A 35 -12.77 -10.76 8.09
C GLU A 35 -12.04 -9.45 8.43
N ASP A 36 -11.86 -9.17 9.72
CA ASP A 36 -11.33 -7.89 10.23
C ASP A 36 -9.85 -7.99 10.65
N ILE A 37 -8.96 -8.23 9.69
CA ILE A 37 -7.53 -8.32 9.96
C ILE A 37 -6.88 -6.93 9.91
N ASN A 38 -6.28 -6.50 11.03
CA ASN A 38 -5.51 -5.27 11.10
C ASN A 38 -4.07 -5.48 10.59
N VAL A 39 -3.85 -5.23 9.30
CA VAL A 39 -2.55 -5.37 8.63
C VAL A 39 -1.48 -4.46 9.22
N LEU A 40 -1.86 -3.26 9.68
CA LEU A 40 -0.92 -2.29 10.23
C LEU A 40 -0.32 -2.80 11.54
N GLU A 41 -1.13 -3.32 12.45
CA GLU A 41 -0.63 -3.89 13.71
C GLU A 41 0.17 -5.19 13.49
N LEU A 42 -0.24 -6.04 12.54
CA LEU A 42 0.57 -7.21 12.13
C LEU A 42 1.95 -6.80 11.60
N THR A 43 2.01 -5.72 10.82
CA THR A 43 3.27 -5.21 10.27
C THR A 43 4.18 -4.70 11.39
N LYS A 44 3.62 -3.99 12.38
CA LYS A 44 4.37 -3.57 13.56
C LYS A 44 4.90 -4.78 14.35
N LEU A 45 4.09 -5.82 14.60
CA LEU A 45 4.55 -7.06 15.25
C LEU A 45 5.69 -7.74 14.48
N PHE A 46 5.59 -7.81 13.15
CA PHE A 46 6.61 -8.41 12.30
C PHE A 46 7.98 -7.71 12.42
N PHE A 47 7.99 -6.38 12.47
CA PHE A 47 9.21 -5.59 12.63
C PHE A 47 9.62 -5.36 14.10
N GLY A 48 8.86 -5.90 15.06
CA GLY A 48 9.11 -5.72 16.49
C GLY A 48 8.95 -4.26 16.94
N LEU A 49 8.03 -3.52 16.31
CA LEU A 49 7.65 -2.17 16.73
C LEU A 49 6.57 -2.24 17.81
N PRO A 50 6.41 -1.17 18.63
CA PRO A 50 5.31 -1.09 19.58
C PRO A 50 3.96 -1.30 18.90
N THR A 51 3.10 -2.12 19.50
CA THR A 51 1.75 -2.44 19.00
C THR A 51 0.73 -2.21 20.09
N GLU A 52 -0.54 -2.18 19.71
CA GLU A 52 -1.62 -2.15 20.69
C GLU A 52 -1.60 -3.42 21.54
N GLU A 53 -1.62 -3.26 22.87
CA GLU A 53 -1.58 -4.38 23.82
C GLU A 53 -2.77 -5.32 23.64
N ALA A 54 -3.95 -4.77 23.34
CA ALA A 54 -5.15 -5.55 23.06
C ALA A 54 -4.99 -6.41 21.81
N PHE A 55 -4.46 -5.83 20.72
CA PHE A 55 -4.20 -6.55 19.48
C PHE A 55 -3.19 -7.67 19.68
N LYS A 56 -2.07 -7.40 20.36
CA LYS A 56 -1.06 -8.42 20.64
C LYS A 56 -1.61 -9.55 21.51
N ALA A 57 -2.39 -9.23 22.54
CA ALA A 57 -3.04 -10.22 23.39
C ALA A 57 -3.97 -11.14 22.59
N GLU A 58 -4.82 -10.57 21.73
CA GLU A 58 -5.72 -11.34 20.86
C GLU A 58 -4.93 -12.21 19.87
N PHE A 59 -3.91 -11.64 19.22
CA PHE A 59 -3.05 -12.38 18.30
C PHE A 59 -2.39 -13.56 19.02
N VAL A 60 -1.84 -13.37 20.22
CA VAL A 60 -1.22 -14.44 21.00
C VAL A 60 -2.24 -15.49 21.45
N GLU A 61 -3.44 -15.07 21.85
CA GLU A 61 -4.54 -15.95 22.26
C GLU A 61 -4.94 -16.93 21.15
N SER A 62 -4.91 -16.49 19.89
CA SER A 62 -5.20 -17.35 18.73
C SER A 62 -4.25 -18.56 18.61
N TYR A 63 -3.03 -18.45 19.14
CA TYR A 63 -2.05 -19.54 19.18
C TYR A 63 -2.08 -20.31 20.50
N SER A 64 -2.20 -19.62 21.64
CA SER A 64 -2.16 -20.27 22.96
C SER A 64 -3.39 -21.15 23.23
N ASN A 65 -4.53 -20.85 22.61
CA ASN A 65 -5.73 -21.68 22.65
C ASN A 65 -5.51 -23.09 22.07
N ARG A 66 -4.61 -23.24 21.09
CA ARG A 66 -4.25 -24.54 20.50
C ARG A 66 -3.03 -25.17 21.16
N ASP A 67 -2.17 -24.36 21.78
CA ASP A 67 -0.93 -24.82 22.39
C ASP A 67 -0.52 -23.95 23.58
N MET A 68 -0.73 -24.47 24.79
CA MET A 68 -0.39 -23.81 26.05
C MET A 68 1.11 -23.55 26.23
N THR A 69 1.99 -24.10 25.39
CA THR A 69 3.43 -23.81 25.44
C THR A 69 3.80 -22.52 24.72
N PHE A 70 2.87 -21.90 23.99
CA PHE A 70 3.07 -20.60 23.37
C PHE A 70 3.04 -19.49 24.43
N LEU A 71 4.12 -18.70 24.49
CA LEU A 71 4.32 -17.68 25.52
C LEU A 71 4.15 -16.28 24.95
N TYR A 72 3.48 -15.42 25.72
CA TYR A 72 3.25 -14.01 25.38
C TYR A 72 4.55 -13.21 25.26
N GLU A 73 5.57 -13.60 26.02
CA GLU A 73 6.86 -12.93 26.09
C GLU A 73 7.82 -13.35 24.95
N ASN A 74 7.46 -14.32 24.12
CA ASN A 74 8.32 -14.79 23.03
C ASN A 74 8.22 -13.89 21.79
N GLU A 75 8.69 -12.64 21.92
CA GLU A 75 8.61 -11.61 20.86
C GLU A 75 9.13 -12.10 19.52
N ARG A 76 10.24 -12.86 19.51
CA ARG A 76 10.81 -13.37 18.26
C ARG A 76 9.87 -14.34 17.55
N GLU A 77 9.26 -15.27 18.29
CA GLU A 77 8.29 -16.20 17.68
C GLU A 77 7.04 -15.46 17.21
N ILE A 78 6.55 -14.48 17.98
CA ILE A 78 5.42 -13.62 17.59
C ILE A 78 5.73 -12.86 16.30
N SER A 79 6.89 -12.21 16.18
CA SER A 79 7.30 -11.50 14.97
C SER A 79 7.39 -12.42 13.76
N MET A 80 7.94 -13.63 13.92
CA MET A 80 8.02 -14.61 12.82
C MET A 80 6.62 -15.08 12.40
N LEU A 81 5.72 -15.35 13.34
CA LEU A 81 4.34 -15.72 13.05
C LEU A 81 3.58 -14.57 12.36
N ALA A 82 3.73 -13.33 12.82
CA ALA A 82 3.13 -12.16 12.18
C ALA A 82 3.61 -12.00 10.73
N GLY A 83 4.92 -12.15 10.48
CA GLY A 83 5.46 -12.15 9.12
C GLY A 83 4.91 -13.29 8.25
N ALA A 84 4.80 -14.49 8.80
CA ALA A 84 4.20 -15.63 8.10
C ALA A 84 2.71 -15.40 7.78
N THR A 85 1.96 -14.80 8.71
CA THR A 85 0.55 -14.40 8.51
C THR A 85 0.43 -13.40 7.37
N LEU A 86 1.23 -12.33 7.35
CA LEU A 86 1.24 -11.34 6.26
C LEU A 86 1.50 -12.00 4.90
N MET A 87 2.45 -12.92 4.85
CA MET A 87 2.77 -13.66 3.62
C MET A 87 1.65 -14.61 3.18
N GLU A 88 0.94 -15.24 4.11
CA GLU A 88 -0.23 -16.07 3.79
C GLU A 88 -1.39 -15.24 3.25
N LEU A 89 -1.64 -14.06 3.83
CA LEU A 89 -2.65 -13.12 3.33
C LEU A 89 -2.31 -12.64 1.92
N LEU A 90 -1.02 -12.38 1.63
CA LEU A 90 -0.56 -12.07 0.27
C LEU A 90 -0.82 -13.22 -0.71
N GLU A 91 -0.57 -14.49 -0.33
CA GLU A 91 -0.91 -15.65 -1.19
C GLU A 91 -2.42 -15.78 -1.42
N LYS A 92 -3.24 -15.47 -0.42
CA LYS A 92 -4.71 -15.48 -0.51
C LYS A 92 -5.29 -14.26 -1.24
N ASN A 93 -4.46 -13.31 -1.65
CA ASN A 93 -4.85 -12.02 -2.22
C ASN A 93 -5.79 -11.17 -1.31
N ILE A 94 -5.58 -11.22 0.00
CA ILE A 94 -6.33 -10.44 1.00
C ILE A 94 -5.52 -9.20 1.37
N GLN A 95 -6.12 -8.01 1.27
CA GLN A 95 -5.51 -6.71 1.62
C GLN A 95 -4.11 -6.50 1.04
N VAL A 96 -3.88 -6.99 -0.19
CA VAL A 96 -2.54 -7.08 -0.78
C VAL A 96 -1.83 -5.72 -0.81
N THR A 97 -2.53 -4.67 -1.24
CA THR A 97 -2.01 -3.30 -1.34
C THR A 97 -1.57 -2.75 0.02
N ASN A 98 -2.42 -2.86 1.05
CA ASN A 98 -2.12 -2.45 2.42
C ASN A 98 -0.88 -3.18 2.96
N ILE A 99 -0.78 -4.50 2.75
CA ILE A 99 0.37 -5.29 3.22
C ILE A 99 1.66 -4.83 2.54
N VAL A 100 1.67 -4.71 1.21
CA VAL A 100 2.90 -4.34 0.50
C VAL A 100 3.35 -2.92 0.85
N LEU A 101 2.42 -1.97 0.97
CA LEU A 101 2.74 -0.60 1.33
C LEU A 101 3.24 -0.49 2.78
N ALA A 102 2.56 -1.12 3.75
CA ALA A 102 2.94 -1.09 5.15
C ALA A 102 4.35 -1.66 5.38
N ILE A 103 4.64 -2.83 4.78
CA ILE A 103 5.96 -3.45 4.90
C ILE A 103 7.04 -2.57 4.24
N MET A 104 6.79 -2.06 3.03
CA MET A 104 7.76 -1.23 2.32
C MET A 104 8.03 0.10 3.03
N CYS A 105 7.04 0.67 3.74
CA CYS A 105 7.23 1.87 4.54
C CYS A 105 8.20 1.66 5.72
N ILE A 106 8.25 0.46 6.30
CA ILE A 106 9.11 0.19 7.48
C ILE A 106 10.46 -0.40 7.07
N ALA A 107 10.54 -1.12 5.94
CA ALA A 107 11.72 -1.88 5.51
C ALA A 107 13.01 -1.04 5.42
N LEU A 108 12.92 0.25 5.06
CA LEU A 108 14.10 1.14 5.02
C LEU A 108 14.73 1.35 6.41
N PHE A 109 13.90 1.36 7.45
CA PHE A 109 14.27 1.70 8.83
C PHE A 109 14.61 0.46 9.68
N LYS A 110 13.99 -0.69 9.38
CA LYS A 110 14.22 -1.98 10.04
C LYS A 110 14.63 -3.04 9.01
N GLN A 111 15.86 -2.95 8.52
CA GLN A 111 16.38 -3.86 7.48
C GLN A 111 16.61 -5.29 7.99
N GLU A 112 16.85 -5.45 9.30
CA GLU A 112 17.03 -6.76 9.94
C GLU A 112 15.66 -7.35 10.34
N SER A 113 14.90 -7.81 9.34
CA SER A 113 13.67 -8.57 9.59
C SER A 113 13.98 -10.02 9.94
N ILE A 114 13.07 -10.66 10.69
CA ILE A 114 13.27 -12.05 11.13
C ILE A 114 13.13 -13.07 9.98
N ILE A 115 12.45 -12.70 8.89
CA ILE A 115 12.36 -13.48 7.65
C ILE A 115 12.92 -12.60 6.52
N PRO A 116 14.23 -12.70 6.21
CA PRO A 116 14.91 -11.78 5.31
C PRO A 116 14.29 -11.66 3.90
N GLU A 117 13.75 -12.77 3.38
CA GLU A 117 13.18 -12.85 2.03
C GLU A 117 11.85 -12.08 1.88
N VAL A 118 11.17 -11.73 2.97
CA VAL A 118 9.84 -11.09 2.92
C VAL A 118 9.91 -9.75 2.20
N ILE A 119 10.95 -8.95 2.45
CA ILE A 119 11.10 -7.63 1.86
C ILE A 119 11.24 -7.74 0.33
N ASP A 120 12.03 -8.69 -0.16
CA ASP A 120 12.21 -8.93 -1.60
C ASP A 120 10.91 -9.42 -2.25
N ILE A 121 10.22 -10.39 -1.61
CA ILE A 121 8.93 -10.91 -2.12
C ILE A 121 7.89 -9.79 -2.20
N VAL A 122 7.82 -8.93 -1.18
CA VAL A 122 6.89 -7.80 -1.14
C VAL A 122 7.23 -6.76 -2.19
N SER A 123 8.51 -6.45 -2.39
CA SER A 123 8.95 -5.54 -3.45
C SER A 123 8.55 -6.05 -4.84
N ASP A 124 8.78 -7.33 -5.13
CA ASP A 124 8.36 -7.95 -6.40
C ASP A 124 6.82 -7.92 -6.55
N LYS A 125 6.10 -8.20 -5.47
CA LYS A 125 4.63 -8.19 -5.47
C LYS A 125 4.05 -6.79 -5.71
N LEU A 126 4.68 -5.75 -5.18
CA LEU A 126 4.32 -4.35 -5.44
C LEU A 126 4.43 -4.03 -6.94
N ASP A 127 5.51 -4.46 -7.57
CA ASP A 127 5.76 -4.28 -9.01
C ASP A 127 4.75 -5.04 -9.88
N ASP A 128 4.40 -6.26 -9.49
CA ASP A 128 3.38 -7.07 -10.15
C ASP A 128 2.01 -6.39 -10.11
N ILE A 129 1.55 -5.93 -8.95
CA ILE A 129 0.24 -5.27 -8.80
C ILE A 129 0.20 -3.96 -9.60
N ALA A 130 1.26 -3.15 -9.50
CA ALA A 130 1.36 -1.89 -10.24
C ALA A 130 1.29 -2.10 -11.76
N THR A 131 1.84 -3.23 -12.23
CA THR A 131 1.84 -3.62 -13.64
C THR A 131 0.50 -4.20 -14.07
N ASP A 132 -0.10 -5.09 -13.28
CA ASP A 132 -1.35 -5.79 -13.61
C ASP A 132 -2.52 -4.83 -13.72
N ILE A 133 -2.60 -3.85 -12.81
CA ILE A 133 -3.59 -2.77 -12.88
C ILE A 133 -3.57 -2.10 -14.26
N ARG A 134 -2.38 -1.77 -14.78
CA ARG A 134 -2.23 -1.05 -16.06
C ARG A 134 -2.34 -1.95 -17.29
N LYS A 135 -1.92 -3.22 -17.20
CA LYS A 135 -2.09 -4.19 -18.29
C LYS A 135 -3.55 -4.50 -18.52
N SER A 136 -4.31 -4.68 -17.43
CA SER A 136 -5.73 -5.01 -17.51
C SER A 136 -6.47 -4.00 -18.40
N GLU A 137 -6.15 -2.72 -18.30
CA GLU A 137 -6.74 -1.66 -19.12
C GLU A 137 -6.49 -1.79 -20.63
N THR A 138 -5.30 -2.26 -21.03
CA THR A 138 -4.97 -2.42 -22.47
C THR A 138 -5.66 -3.62 -23.11
N GLU A 139 -6.14 -4.57 -22.32
CA GLU A 139 -6.73 -5.83 -22.78
C GLU A 139 -8.27 -5.85 -22.70
N HIS A 140 -8.90 -4.90 -21.99
CA HIS A 140 -10.35 -4.84 -21.88
C HIS A 140 -11.01 -4.37 -23.19
N SER A 141 -11.46 -5.33 -24.00
CA SER A 141 -12.38 -5.05 -25.10
C SER A 141 -13.77 -4.73 -24.53
N MET A 142 -14.34 -3.56 -24.87
CA MET A 142 -15.74 -3.25 -24.56
C MET A 142 -16.66 -4.39 -24.99
N ARG A 143 -17.46 -4.91 -24.06
CA ARG A 143 -18.39 -5.98 -24.37
C ARG A 143 -19.55 -5.43 -25.19
N TYR A 144 -19.84 -6.07 -26.32
CA TYR A 144 -20.92 -5.66 -27.21
C TYR A 144 -22.30 -6.05 -26.67
N ILE A 145 -23.25 -5.14 -26.85
CA ILE A 145 -24.66 -5.34 -26.52
C ILE A 145 -25.38 -5.93 -27.73
N THR A 146 -26.28 -6.87 -27.49
CA THR A 146 -27.12 -7.46 -28.54
C THR A 146 -28.58 -7.01 -28.40
N ASN A 147 -29.15 -6.52 -29.51
CA ASN A 147 -30.54 -6.06 -29.57
C ASN A 147 -31.46 -6.99 -30.38
N LYS A 148 -30.97 -8.17 -30.79
CA LYS A 148 -31.71 -9.06 -31.70
C LYS A 148 -33.09 -9.43 -31.17
N GLY A 149 -33.20 -9.87 -29.92
CA GLY A 149 -34.48 -10.29 -29.33
C GLY A 149 -35.46 -9.14 -29.07
N ILE A 150 -34.97 -7.93 -28.79
CA ILE A 150 -35.82 -6.74 -28.57
C ILE A 150 -36.52 -6.36 -29.88
N SER A 151 -35.80 -6.38 -31.00
CA SER A 151 -36.35 -6.00 -32.31
C SER A 151 -37.41 -6.98 -32.84
N GLU A 152 -37.29 -8.27 -32.50
CA GLU A 152 -38.25 -9.32 -32.88
C GLU A 152 -39.51 -9.27 -32.02
N LEU A 153 -39.35 -9.01 -30.71
CA LEU A 153 -40.48 -8.83 -29.80
C LEU A 153 -41.32 -7.61 -30.17
N ALA A 154 -40.70 -6.47 -30.49
CA ALA A 154 -41.39 -5.24 -30.87
C ALA A 154 -42.34 -5.47 -32.07
N LYS A 155 -41.85 -6.14 -33.12
CA LYS A 155 -42.66 -6.52 -34.29
C LYS A 155 -43.83 -7.44 -33.95
N THR A 156 -43.64 -8.34 -32.99
CA THR A 156 -44.67 -9.29 -32.55
C THR A 156 -45.78 -8.58 -31.77
N LEU A 157 -45.41 -7.65 -30.88
CA LEU A 157 -46.37 -6.85 -30.09
C LEU A 157 -47.17 -5.86 -30.94
N GLU A 158 -46.56 -5.25 -31.97
CA GLU A 158 -47.25 -4.36 -32.92
C GLU A 158 -48.36 -5.05 -33.71
N SER A 159 -48.28 -6.38 -33.87
CA SER A 159 -49.31 -7.18 -34.54
C SER A 159 -50.55 -7.48 -33.69
N GLY A 160 -50.54 -7.09 -32.40
CA GLY A 160 -51.71 -7.17 -31.50
C GLY A 160 -52.07 -8.56 -30.99
N THR A 161 -51.23 -9.58 -31.19
CA THR A 161 -51.51 -10.95 -30.72
C THR A 161 -50.76 -11.26 -29.42
N PHE A 162 -51.47 -11.20 -28.29
CA PHE A 162 -50.97 -11.69 -27.01
C PHE A 162 -51.30 -13.19 -26.86
N THR A 163 -50.29 -14.04 -26.95
CA THR A 163 -50.38 -15.49 -26.74
C THR A 163 -49.50 -15.90 -25.55
N PRO A 164 -49.69 -17.10 -24.95
CA PRO A 164 -48.77 -17.59 -23.92
C PRO A 164 -47.29 -17.59 -24.36
N GLU A 165 -47.03 -17.83 -25.65
CA GLU A 165 -45.69 -17.75 -26.25
C GLU A 165 -45.14 -16.32 -26.28
N SER A 166 -46.00 -15.32 -26.48
CA SER A 166 -45.60 -13.90 -26.44
C SER A 166 -45.21 -13.46 -25.03
N ILE A 167 -45.83 -14.03 -23.98
CA ILE A 167 -45.45 -13.79 -22.57
C ILE A 167 -44.05 -14.37 -22.27
N ILE A 168 -43.76 -15.58 -22.76
CA ILE A 168 -42.43 -16.21 -22.61
C ILE A 168 -41.36 -15.41 -23.37
N ALA A 169 -41.66 -14.99 -24.60
CA ALA A 169 -40.77 -14.14 -25.39
C ALA A 169 -40.52 -12.78 -24.72
N PHE A 170 -41.55 -12.18 -24.11
CA PHE A 170 -41.43 -10.95 -23.33
C PHE A 170 -40.51 -11.14 -22.12
N SER A 171 -40.72 -12.19 -21.33
CA SER A 171 -39.85 -12.52 -20.18
C SER A 171 -38.39 -12.73 -20.60
N LYS A 172 -38.14 -13.44 -21.71
CA LYS A 172 -36.79 -13.63 -22.27
C LYS A 172 -36.15 -12.30 -22.69
N THR A 173 -36.94 -11.41 -23.29
CA THR A 173 -36.47 -10.08 -23.72
C THR A 173 -36.17 -9.19 -22.51
N LEU A 174 -36.98 -9.23 -21.45
CA LEU A 174 -36.66 -8.57 -20.19
C LEU A 174 -35.34 -9.09 -19.61
N GLY A 175 -35.11 -10.40 -19.62
CA GLY A 175 -33.82 -10.99 -19.21
C GLY A 175 -32.63 -10.51 -20.06
N GLN A 176 -32.82 -10.35 -21.37
CA GLN A 176 -31.81 -9.77 -22.25
C GLN A 176 -31.54 -8.29 -21.94
N ILE A 177 -32.59 -7.51 -21.66
CA ILE A 177 -32.45 -6.11 -21.26
C ILE A 177 -31.66 -5.99 -19.97
N VAL A 178 -31.98 -6.80 -18.94
CA VAL A 178 -31.22 -6.84 -17.68
C VAL A 178 -29.76 -7.22 -17.93
N SER A 179 -29.50 -8.25 -18.74
CA SER A 179 -28.12 -8.62 -19.12
C SER A 179 -27.39 -7.50 -19.85
N ASN A 180 -28.07 -6.76 -20.73
CA ASN A 180 -27.50 -5.65 -21.48
C ASN A 180 -27.19 -4.46 -20.54
N PHE A 181 -28.05 -4.18 -19.57
CA PHE A 181 -27.78 -3.18 -18.53
C PHE A 181 -26.58 -3.55 -17.68
N ASN A 182 -26.45 -4.82 -17.26
CA ASN A 182 -25.27 -5.27 -16.51
C ASN A 182 -23.98 -5.15 -17.35
N ILE A 183 -24.05 -5.43 -18.65
CA ILE A 183 -22.92 -5.22 -19.57
C ILE A 183 -22.56 -3.73 -19.67
N LEU A 184 -23.55 -2.85 -19.80
CA LEU A 184 -23.34 -1.40 -19.83
C LEU A 184 -22.70 -0.89 -18.56
N GLN A 185 -23.22 -1.31 -17.41
CA GLN A 185 -22.68 -0.94 -16.11
C GLN A 185 -21.22 -1.37 -15.98
N ASN A 186 -20.91 -2.64 -16.28
CA ASN A 186 -19.52 -3.12 -16.23
C ASN A 186 -18.59 -2.38 -17.21
N ASN A 187 -19.07 -2.06 -18.42
CA ASN A 187 -18.29 -1.29 -19.38
C ASN A 187 -18.04 0.15 -18.87
N GLN A 188 -19.03 0.75 -18.19
CA GLN A 188 -18.89 2.09 -17.61
C GLN A 188 -17.88 2.08 -16.46
N GLU A 189 -18.00 1.15 -15.52
CA GLU A 189 -17.06 1.02 -14.39
C GLU A 189 -15.62 0.80 -14.87
N ASN A 190 -15.43 -0.02 -15.91
CA ASN A 190 -14.11 -0.21 -16.51
C ASN A 190 -13.60 1.06 -17.19
N MET A 191 -14.45 1.78 -17.94
CA MET A 191 -14.04 3.02 -18.61
C MET A 191 -13.68 4.11 -17.60
N GLU A 192 -14.39 4.20 -16.47
CA GLU A 192 -14.06 5.12 -15.38
C GLU A 192 -12.66 4.85 -14.83
N LYS A 193 -12.33 3.57 -14.54
CA LYS A 193 -10.98 3.15 -14.11
C LYS A 193 -9.91 3.48 -15.15
N SER A 194 -10.16 3.20 -16.43
CA SER A 194 -9.23 3.56 -17.51
C SER A 194 -8.95 5.06 -17.54
N LEU A 195 -10.00 5.87 -17.40
CA LEU A 195 -9.88 7.33 -17.45
C LEU A 195 -9.08 7.88 -16.27
N GLU A 196 -9.16 7.28 -15.10
CA GLU A 196 -8.34 7.64 -13.94
C GLU A 196 -6.86 7.38 -14.20
N ILE A 197 -6.52 6.22 -14.75
CA ILE A 197 -5.13 5.88 -15.12
C ILE A 197 -4.61 6.82 -16.21
N TYR A 198 -5.38 7.12 -17.25
CA TYR A 198 -4.92 8.06 -18.28
C TYR A 198 -4.76 9.50 -17.77
N LYS A 199 -5.62 9.93 -16.83
CA LYS A 199 -5.46 11.22 -16.15
C LYS A 199 -4.19 11.24 -15.31
N GLU A 200 -3.97 10.20 -14.50
CA GLU A 200 -2.74 10.03 -13.72
C GLU A 200 -1.49 10.10 -14.61
N ASP A 201 -1.43 9.29 -15.68
CA ASP A 201 -0.31 9.26 -16.60
C ASP A 201 -0.08 10.62 -17.27
N SER A 202 -1.16 11.31 -17.67
CA SER A 202 -1.08 12.65 -18.26
C SER A 202 -0.58 13.70 -17.26
N ASP A 203 -1.05 13.64 -16.02
CA ASP A 203 -0.66 14.56 -14.95
C ASP A 203 0.81 14.35 -14.56
N ILE A 204 1.24 13.09 -14.41
CA ILE A 204 2.65 12.74 -14.18
C ILE A 204 3.52 13.20 -15.36
N LEU A 205 3.09 12.96 -16.61
CA LEU A 205 3.82 13.40 -17.79
C LEU A 205 3.97 14.93 -17.80
N SER A 206 2.87 15.65 -17.54
CA SER A 206 2.87 17.11 -17.46
C SER A 206 3.85 17.61 -16.39
N TRP A 207 3.84 17.01 -15.21
CA TRP A 207 4.77 17.33 -14.12
C TRP A 207 6.23 17.04 -14.49
N LEU A 208 6.52 15.89 -15.10
CA LEU A 208 7.86 15.48 -15.54
C LEU A 208 8.44 16.39 -16.63
N PHE A 209 7.61 16.90 -17.54
CA PHE A 209 8.06 17.78 -18.63
C PHE A 209 8.01 19.27 -18.26
N GLY A 210 7.13 19.64 -17.32
CA GLY A 210 7.08 21.00 -16.77
C GLY A 210 8.28 21.32 -15.88
N GLU A 211 8.95 20.28 -15.33
CA GLU A 211 10.10 20.43 -14.43
C GLU A 211 9.78 21.40 -13.28
N TRP A 212 8.54 21.37 -12.78
CA TRP A 212 7.98 22.36 -11.86
C TRP A 212 7.50 21.68 -10.59
N SER A 213 7.91 22.20 -9.43
CA SER A 213 7.38 21.79 -8.13
C SER A 213 6.08 22.55 -7.85
N ASN A 214 4.99 21.80 -7.71
CA ASN A 214 3.66 22.33 -7.40
C ASN A 214 3.61 22.91 -5.98
N ASP A 215 4.23 22.23 -5.01
CA ASP A 215 4.21 22.63 -3.61
C ASP A 215 5.07 23.89 -3.39
N LEU A 216 6.28 23.92 -3.97
CA LEU A 216 7.19 25.06 -3.81
C LEU A 216 6.98 26.16 -4.86
N LYS A 217 6.06 25.96 -5.81
CA LYS A 217 5.71 26.90 -6.88
C LYS A 217 6.93 27.47 -7.60
N LYS A 218 7.87 26.59 -7.97
CA LYS A 218 9.11 26.98 -8.66
C LYS A 218 9.62 25.90 -9.59
N GLN A 219 10.36 26.33 -10.60
CA GLN A 219 11.05 25.43 -11.53
C GLN A 219 12.22 24.72 -10.82
N LEU A 220 12.31 23.41 -11.05
CA LEU A 220 13.45 22.59 -10.66
C LEU A 220 14.63 22.86 -11.59
N ASN A 221 15.77 23.21 -11.02
CA ASN A 221 16.99 23.49 -11.77
C ASN A 221 18.21 23.32 -10.86
N LYS A 222 19.41 23.55 -11.42
CA LYS A 222 20.69 23.40 -10.72
C LYS A 222 20.93 24.39 -9.57
N LYS A 223 19.98 25.27 -9.24
CA LYS A 223 20.00 26.10 -8.02
C LYS A 223 19.26 25.44 -6.85
N VAL A 224 18.43 24.44 -7.11
CA VAL A 224 17.67 23.70 -6.10
C VAL A 224 18.47 22.48 -5.66
N ASN A 225 18.60 22.26 -4.35
CA ASN A 225 19.33 21.13 -3.78
C ASN A 225 18.44 19.87 -3.70
N GLN A 226 18.94 18.72 -4.15
CA GLN A 226 18.25 17.43 -4.06
C GLN A 226 17.85 17.06 -2.62
N ASN A 227 18.71 17.35 -1.65
CA ASN A 227 18.47 17.02 -0.24
C ASN A 227 17.26 17.79 0.30
N GLN A 228 17.04 19.03 -0.13
CA GLN A 228 15.95 19.88 0.34
C GLN A 228 14.60 19.57 -0.33
N ILE A 229 14.62 18.95 -1.51
CA ILE A 229 13.41 18.76 -2.34
C ILE A 229 12.96 17.30 -2.45
N SER A 230 13.78 16.34 -2.03
CA SER A 230 13.49 14.91 -2.23
C SER A 230 12.18 14.45 -1.60
N LEU A 231 11.91 14.83 -0.35
CA LEU A 231 10.63 14.53 0.29
C LEU A 231 9.46 15.23 -0.43
N VAL A 232 9.64 16.49 -0.84
CA VAL A 232 8.61 17.25 -1.58
C VAL A 232 8.26 16.56 -2.90
N ILE A 233 9.25 16.15 -3.68
CA ILE A 233 9.03 15.45 -4.97
C ILE A 233 8.36 14.08 -4.75
N GLY A 234 8.68 13.40 -3.64
CA GLY A 234 8.04 12.14 -3.27
C GLY A 234 6.54 12.31 -3.03
N LYS A 235 6.19 13.31 -2.21
CA LYS A 235 4.79 13.68 -1.95
C LYS A 235 4.07 14.17 -3.20
N GLU A 236 4.70 15.04 -3.99
CA GLU A 236 4.11 15.53 -5.24
C GLU A 236 3.76 14.38 -6.19
N LEU A 237 4.61 13.35 -6.32
CA LEU A 237 4.25 12.18 -7.12
C LEU A 237 3.06 11.41 -6.53
N ALA A 238 2.98 11.26 -5.21
CA ALA A 238 1.87 10.58 -4.55
C ALA A 238 0.52 11.33 -4.72
N ASP A 239 0.55 12.66 -4.76
CA ASP A 239 -0.63 13.49 -5.05
C ASP A 239 -1.20 13.23 -6.45
N LEU A 240 -0.32 12.95 -7.41
CA LEU A 240 -0.70 12.69 -8.79
C LEU A 240 -1.31 11.30 -8.98
N VAL A 241 -0.95 10.32 -8.14
CA VAL A 241 -1.50 8.97 -8.18
C VAL A 241 -3.02 9.01 -7.97
N LYS A 242 -3.78 8.35 -8.85
CA LYS A 242 -5.24 8.17 -8.73
C LYS A 242 -5.58 6.74 -8.31
N LEU A 243 -4.78 5.78 -8.73
CA LEU A 243 -5.00 4.37 -8.41
C LEU A 243 -3.76 3.76 -7.74
N ILE A 244 -3.94 3.29 -6.51
CA ILE A 244 -2.89 2.75 -5.65
C ILE A 244 -2.53 1.32 -6.11
N PRO A 245 -1.24 0.92 -6.13
CA PRO A 245 -0.05 1.57 -5.57
C PRO A 245 0.69 2.55 -6.52
N GLY A 246 -0.01 3.09 -7.51
CA GLY A 246 0.58 3.99 -8.50
C GLY A 246 1.48 3.26 -9.50
N PRO A 247 2.31 3.98 -10.27
CA PRO A 247 3.02 3.42 -11.42
C PRO A 247 4.27 2.65 -11.02
N TYR A 248 4.50 1.50 -11.67
CA TYR A 248 5.74 0.73 -11.59
C TYR A 248 6.99 1.62 -11.81
N ALA A 249 6.89 2.59 -12.72
CA ALA A 249 7.97 3.50 -13.05
C ALA A 249 8.16 4.66 -12.03
N ALA A 250 7.48 4.67 -10.88
CA ALA A 250 7.55 5.74 -9.88
C ALA A 250 8.99 6.11 -9.52
N LYS A 251 9.84 5.13 -9.20
CA LYS A 251 11.26 5.38 -8.87
C LYS A 251 12.04 6.01 -10.03
N ALA A 252 11.69 5.69 -11.28
CA ALA A 252 12.29 6.31 -12.46
C ALA A 252 11.82 7.76 -12.65
N PHE A 253 10.54 8.04 -12.37
CA PHE A 253 9.98 9.39 -12.41
C PHE A 253 10.61 10.30 -11.35
N LEU A 254 10.72 9.83 -10.11
CA LEU A 254 11.40 10.55 -9.03
C LEU A 254 12.87 10.82 -9.38
N ARG A 255 13.58 9.82 -9.92
CA ARG A 255 14.96 9.96 -10.37
C ARG A 255 15.09 11.03 -11.46
N LYS A 256 14.14 11.06 -12.41
CA LYS A 256 14.12 12.08 -13.47
C LYS A 256 13.98 13.48 -12.88
N MET A 257 12.98 13.70 -12.01
CA MET A 257 12.74 15.01 -11.38
C MET A 257 13.91 15.48 -10.54
N LEU A 258 14.47 14.60 -9.70
CA LEU A 258 15.68 14.91 -8.94
C LEU A 258 16.89 15.21 -9.84
N GLY A 259 16.97 14.62 -11.03
CA GLY A 259 18.02 14.86 -12.02
C GLY A 259 18.14 16.31 -12.49
N HIS A 260 17.07 17.11 -12.40
CA HIS A 260 17.08 18.55 -12.74
C HIS A 260 17.77 19.40 -11.65
N CYS A 261 17.82 18.89 -10.42
CA CYS A 261 18.39 19.57 -9.25
C CYS A 261 19.91 19.40 -9.13
N LYS A 262 20.52 20.15 -8.22
CA LYS A 262 21.93 20.05 -7.83
C LYS A 262 22.11 18.94 -6.78
N VAL A 263 23.07 18.06 -7.02
CA VAL A 263 23.54 17.07 -6.05
C VAL A 263 24.41 17.79 -5.00
N ASP A 264 24.19 17.47 -3.72
CA ASP A 264 24.95 18.03 -2.60
C ASP A 264 25.68 16.93 -1.84
N LYS A 265 24.99 16.21 -0.95
CA LYS A 265 25.48 14.98 -0.31
C LYS A 265 24.82 13.77 -0.94
N ASN A 266 25.61 12.73 -1.21
CA ASN A 266 25.08 11.47 -1.73
C ASN A 266 24.22 10.73 -0.71
N ASN A 267 24.58 10.81 0.58
CA ASN A 267 23.81 10.24 1.68
C ASN A 267 23.53 11.34 2.71
N ILE A 268 22.30 11.38 3.21
CA ILE A 268 21.80 12.32 4.22
C ILE A 268 21.00 11.54 5.27
N THR A 269 21.09 11.95 6.54
CA THR A 269 20.29 11.33 7.62
C THR A 269 18.84 11.77 7.56
N LEU A 270 17.94 11.00 8.19
CA LEU A 270 16.56 11.44 8.41
C LEU A 270 16.51 12.75 9.22
N VAL A 271 17.41 12.95 10.17
CA VAL A 271 17.41 14.20 10.97
C VAL A 271 17.75 15.41 10.11
N GLU A 272 18.84 15.30 9.32
CA GLU A 272 19.29 16.39 8.45
C GLU A 272 18.25 16.74 7.39
N ILE A 273 17.59 15.75 6.77
CA ILE A 273 16.61 16.01 5.72
C ILE A 273 15.34 16.68 6.26
N ILE A 274 14.90 16.30 7.46
CA ILE A 274 13.70 16.87 8.10
C ILE A 274 13.96 18.30 8.57
N ASP A 275 15.13 18.59 9.12
CA ASP A 275 15.49 19.94 9.59
C ASP A 275 15.76 20.92 8.44
N LEU A 276 15.96 20.42 7.20
CA LEU A 276 16.09 21.25 5.99
C LEU A 276 14.75 21.71 5.41
N LEU A 277 13.63 21.11 5.82
CA LEU A 277 12.31 21.42 5.28
C LEU A 277 11.72 22.67 5.92
N ASP A 278 10.95 23.40 5.12
CA ASP A 278 10.19 24.57 5.56
C ASP A 278 9.04 24.16 6.52
N GLU A 279 8.86 24.90 7.62
CA GLU A 279 7.84 24.58 8.63
C GLU A 279 6.41 24.68 8.10
N ASP A 280 6.12 25.64 7.21
CA ASP A 280 4.77 25.80 6.65
C ASP A 280 4.46 24.64 5.70
N TRP A 281 5.46 24.19 4.93
CA TRP A 281 5.32 22.98 4.11
C TRP A 281 5.08 21.72 4.96
N LYS A 282 5.82 21.53 6.08
CA LYS A 282 5.58 20.40 7.00
C LYS A 282 4.15 20.38 7.53
N LYS A 283 3.61 21.53 7.92
CA LYS A 283 2.22 21.66 8.39
C LYS A 283 1.23 21.34 7.28
N GLN A 284 1.48 21.83 6.06
CA GLN A 284 0.63 21.50 4.91
C GLN A 284 0.63 19.99 4.63
N LEU A 285 1.81 19.36 4.64
CA LEU A 285 1.93 17.92 4.43
C LEU A 285 1.07 17.12 5.41
N LEU A 286 1.11 17.44 6.71
CA LEU A 286 0.33 16.70 7.72
C LEU A 286 -1.17 16.99 7.67
N ASN A 287 -1.59 18.08 7.02
CA ASN A 287 -3.00 18.32 6.71
C ASN A 287 -3.46 17.48 5.51
N ASP A 288 -2.59 17.31 4.51
CA ASP A 288 -2.86 16.52 3.31
C ASP A 288 -2.79 15.00 3.62
N TYR A 289 -1.87 14.60 4.50
CA TYR A 289 -1.59 13.22 4.89
C TYR A 289 -1.51 13.09 6.41
N SER A 290 -2.64 12.73 7.02
CA SER A 290 -2.73 12.48 8.47
C SER A 290 -1.93 11.24 8.87
N ILE A 291 -1.30 11.30 10.04
CA ILE A 291 -0.60 10.15 10.62
C ILE A 291 -1.62 9.06 10.94
N ILE A 292 -1.33 7.82 10.54
CA ILE A 292 -2.14 6.65 10.89
C ILE A 292 -1.71 6.15 12.28
N GLY A 293 -2.67 6.04 13.20
CA GLY A 293 -2.41 5.64 14.58
C GLY A 293 -1.36 6.54 15.25
N ASP A 294 -0.37 5.92 15.89
CA ASP A 294 0.77 6.61 16.52
C ASP A 294 1.93 6.91 15.54
N GLY A 295 1.81 6.48 14.28
CA GLY A 295 2.73 6.81 13.18
C GLY A 295 3.85 5.83 12.91
N GLU A 296 3.89 4.67 13.57
CA GLU A 296 4.97 3.69 13.39
C GLU A 296 5.06 3.12 11.97
N ASN A 297 3.93 3.04 11.27
CA ASN A 297 3.85 2.59 9.88
C ASN A 297 4.24 3.68 8.87
N THR A 298 4.39 4.94 9.31
CA THR A 298 4.79 6.07 8.45
C THR A 298 5.95 6.84 9.08
N PRO A 299 7.16 6.26 9.08
CA PRO A 299 8.27 6.80 9.86
C PRO A 299 8.69 8.23 9.47
N ILE A 300 8.63 8.61 8.19
CA ILE A 300 8.92 9.99 7.79
C ILE A 300 7.81 10.94 8.26
N LEU A 301 6.53 10.59 8.08
CA LEU A 301 5.44 11.45 8.55
C LEU A 301 5.47 11.63 10.08
N LEU A 302 5.78 10.56 10.82
CA LEU A 302 6.01 10.62 12.26
C LEU A 302 7.18 11.57 12.60
N ALA A 303 8.31 11.47 11.91
CA ALA A 303 9.45 12.36 12.12
C ALA A 303 9.08 13.83 11.87
N ILE A 304 8.31 14.12 10.82
CA ILE A 304 7.82 15.47 10.51
C ILE A 304 6.92 16.00 11.63
N SER A 305 5.98 15.18 12.09
CA SER A 305 5.08 15.51 13.21
C SER A 305 5.84 15.83 14.48
N LYS A 306 6.77 14.97 14.89
CA LYS A 306 7.62 15.22 16.06
C LYS A 306 8.48 16.47 15.89
N SER A 307 8.96 16.76 14.68
CA SER A 307 9.72 17.98 14.41
C SER A 307 8.90 19.27 14.58
N LEU A 308 7.58 19.22 14.43
CA LEU A 308 6.68 20.36 14.64
C LEU A 308 6.25 20.54 16.11
N GLU A 309 6.35 19.50 16.93
CA GLU A 309 6.09 19.58 18.38
C GLU A 309 7.18 20.38 19.12
N THR A 310 8.38 20.48 18.55
CA THR A 310 9.54 21.13 19.17
C THR A 310 10.01 22.32 18.34
N SER A 311 10.24 23.48 18.96
CA SER A 311 10.81 24.65 18.28
C SER A 311 12.34 24.59 18.10
N GLU A 312 13.00 23.54 18.59
CA GLU A 312 14.45 23.37 18.52
C GLU A 312 14.85 22.21 17.60
N GLN A 313 15.76 22.49 16.66
CA GLN A 313 16.32 21.49 15.74
C GLN A 313 16.97 20.33 16.51
N ASN A 314 16.86 19.13 15.95
CA ASN A 314 17.36 17.88 16.54
C ASN A 314 16.77 17.47 17.90
N VAL A 315 15.85 18.22 18.52
CA VAL A 315 15.28 17.83 19.83
C VAL A 315 14.21 16.75 19.67
N TRP A 316 13.44 16.81 18.58
CA TRP A 316 12.42 15.83 18.22
C TRP A 316 12.95 14.39 18.06
N LYS A 317 14.25 14.21 17.81
CA LYS A 317 14.87 12.89 17.60
C LYS A 317 14.68 11.94 18.78
N TYR A 318 14.68 12.44 20.01
CA TYR A 318 14.50 11.61 21.21
C TYR A 318 13.05 11.13 21.35
N ALA A 319 12.08 11.98 21.03
CA ALA A 319 10.67 11.62 21.00
C ALA A 319 10.39 10.59 19.92
N TYR A 320 10.98 10.77 18.74
CA TYR A 320 10.91 9.82 17.62
C TYR A 320 11.55 8.46 17.98
N GLN A 321 12.76 8.46 18.52
CA GLN A 321 13.48 7.24 18.90
C GLN A 321 12.74 6.44 19.98
N LYS A 322 12.01 7.11 20.87
CA LYS A 322 11.18 6.44 21.88
C LYS A 322 10.03 5.64 21.26
N VAL A 323 9.48 6.10 20.14
CA VAL A 323 8.36 5.44 19.45
C VAL A 323 8.88 4.35 18.52
N MET A 324 9.87 4.65 17.68
CA MET A 324 10.33 3.72 16.64
C MET A 324 11.36 2.69 17.15
N GLU A 325 11.95 2.91 18.32
CA GLU A 325 13.07 2.12 18.84
C GLU A 325 14.23 2.00 17.83
N ILE A 326 14.51 3.09 17.11
CA ILE A 326 15.55 3.19 16.08
C ILE A 326 16.42 4.41 16.35
N ASN A 327 17.73 4.24 16.20
CA ASN A 327 18.65 5.38 16.20
C ASN A 327 18.55 6.16 14.88
N VAL A 328 17.76 7.23 14.89
CA VAL A 328 17.48 8.05 13.69
C VAL A 328 18.72 8.70 13.06
N GLU A 329 19.81 8.84 13.80
CA GLU A 329 21.08 9.37 13.27
C GLU A 329 21.86 8.34 12.42
N GLU A 330 21.56 7.06 12.59
CA GLU A 330 22.16 5.97 11.82
C GLU A 330 21.43 5.71 10.50
N VAL A 331 20.16 6.07 10.41
CA VAL A 331 19.36 5.93 9.19
C VAL A 331 19.79 6.97 8.16
N LYS A 332 20.61 6.53 7.21
CA LYS A 332 21.18 7.34 6.13
C LYS A 332 20.82 6.72 4.79
N SER A 333 20.36 7.56 3.87
CA SER A 333 20.06 7.13 2.52
C SER A 333 20.26 8.26 1.52
N ASP A 334 20.19 7.92 0.25
CA ASP A 334 20.30 8.87 -0.85
C ASP A 334 18.97 9.60 -1.11
N PRO A 335 18.99 10.79 -1.75
CA PRO A 335 17.77 11.57 -2.00
C PRO A 335 16.69 10.84 -2.80
N LEU A 336 17.05 9.93 -3.70
CA LEU A 336 16.06 9.16 -4.45
C LEU A 336 15.36 8.16 -3.55
N THR A 337 16.09 7.47 -2.67
CA THR A 337 15.50 6.55 -1.70
C THR A 337 14.59 7.28 -0.71
N TRP A 338 15.00 8.45 -0.20
CA TRP A 338 14.12 9.28 0.65
C TRP A 338 12.86 9.76 -0.07
N SER A 339 12.99 10.16 -1.33
CA SER A 339 11.86 10.57 -2.16
C SER A 339 10.88 9.42 -2.39
N TYR A 340 11.39 8.22 -2.66
CA TYR A 340 10.56 7.03 -2.86
C TYR A 340 9.90 6.57 -1.55
N GLN A 341 10.61 6.68 -0.43
CA GLN A 341 10.05 6.39 0.89
C GLN A 341 8.88 7.31 1.23
N MET A 342 9.02 8.63 1.01
CA MET A 342 7.92 9.58 1.20
C MET A 342 6.72 9.25 0.30
N TYR A 343 6.99 8.91 -0.96
CA TYR A 343 5.95 8.48 -1.90
C TYR A 343 5.15 7.28 -1.35
N LEU A 344 5.82 6.26 -0.84
CA LEU A 344 5.18 5.07 -0.28
C LEU A 344 4.33 5.39 0.97
N GLU A 345 4.84 6.21 1.88
CA GLU A 345 4.10 6.60 3.09
C GLU A 345 2.84 7.40 2.75
N CYS A 346 2.93 8.35 1.82
CA CYS A 346 1.78 9.08 1.31
C CYS A 346 0.73 8.15 0.68
N LEU A 347 1.17 7.13 -0.08
CA LEU A 347 0.24 6.16 -0.65
C LEU A 347 -0.43 5.29 0.42
N LEU A 348 0.30 4.86 1.45
CA LEU A 348 -0.28 4.09 2.54
C LEU A 348 -1.39 4.88 3.25
N VAL A 349 -1.14 6.15 3.57
CA VAL A 349 -2.15 7.04 4.16
C VAL A 349 -3.37 7.20 3.25
N LYS A 350 -3.15 7.38 1.95
CA LYS A 350 -4.23 7.55 0.97
C LYS A 350 -5.10 6.30 0.81
N ASP A 351 -4.49 5.11 0.87
CA ASP A 351 -5.20 3.83 0.83
C ASP A 351 -6.15 3.71 2.02
N ASN A 352 -5.65 4.02 3.22
CA ASN A 352 -6.41 3.93 4.48
C ASN A 352 -7.51 5.01 4.61
N ILE A 353 -7.35 6.19 4.00
CA ILE A 353 -8.41 7.21 3.94
C ILE A 353 -9.53 6.80 2.96
N SER A 354 -9.23 5.99 1.95
CA SER A 354 -10.20 5.57 0.92
C SER A 354 -11.11 4.43 1.39
N GLU A 355 -10.78 3.78 2.50
CA GLU A 355 -11.54 2.67 3.12
C GLU A 355 -12.53 3.12 4.21
N GLU A 356 -12.44 4.38 4.69
CA GLU A 356 -13.41 5.03 5.60
C GLU A 356 -14.53 5.77 4.85
#